data_AF-A0AAJ7TA78-F1
#
_entry.id   AF-A0AAJ7TA78-F1
#
_cell.length_a   1.000
_cell.length_b   1.000
_cell.length_c   1.000
_cell.angle_alpha   90.00
_cell.angle_beta   90.00
_cell.angle_gamma   90.00
#
_symmetry.space_group_name_H-M   'P 1'
#
loop_
_entity.id
_entity.type
_entity.pdbx_description
1 polymer ?
#
loop_
_entity_poly.entity_id
_entity_poly.type
_entity_poly.pdbx_seq_one_letter_code
_entity_poly.pdbx_strand_id
1 'polypeptide(L)'
;METEAVRAGEGGESTASSECESSGCEDRLASLRRLALLVSAVSIVATAGMGAAAFVVSVLQKSAAAFAFAVGAVLDTLTSVVVAWRFSKVEVPSSRREHGACMALGAVFLVSSAFIAAKSAFGLVQRSQPQGGVFLHVVSVLSAILCAVLALLKFLLGTALSSRALTTDGWNSLAGAVMALAMVVAVDLTPRHPAAWFLDASLGLAMGVAFLTLGIRLLVYSVPRWRASVHYEELP
;
A
#
# COMPACT_ATOMS: atom_id res chain seq x y z
N MET A 1 68.63 -21.85 -6.51
CA MET A 1 67.57 -22.62 -5.83
C MET A 1 66.81 -21.66 -4.93
N GLU A 2 66.08 -20.72 -5.52
CA GLU A 2 65.16 -19.81 -4.82
C GLU A 2 64.19 -19.28 -5.88
N THR A 3 62.99 -19.85 -5.97
CA THR A 3 61.79 -19.27 -6.63
C THR A 3 60.59 -20.23 -6.48
N GLU A 4 60.14 -20.51 -5.26
CA GLU A 4 58.86 -21.22 -5.03
C GLU A 4 58.09 -20.74 -3.77
N ALA A 5 58.28 -19.49 -3.33
CA ALA A 5 57.68 -19.02 -2.07
C ALA A 5 56.67 -17.87 -2.21
N VAL A 6 55.94 -17.74 -3.34
CA VAL A 6 54.98 -16.63 -3.53
C VAL A 6 53.55 -17.05 -3.94
N ARG A 7 53.22 -18.34 -4.12
CA ARG A 7 51.91 -18.72 -4.71
C ARG A 7 50.86 -19.40 -3.83
N ALA A 8 50.96 -19.36 -2.51
CA ALA A 8 50.01 -20.08 -1.64
C ALA A 8 49.15 -19.20 -0.70
N GLY A 9 49.23 -17.87 -0.77
CA GLY A 9 48.63 -16.97 0.24
C GLY A 9 47.33 -16.23 -0.13
N GLU A 10 46.96 -16.09 -1.41
CA GLU A 10 45.87 -15.17 -1.80
C GLU A 10 44.51 -15.86 -2.07
N GLY A 11 44.43 -17.18 -1.99
CA GLY A 11 43.19 -17.93 -2.29
C GLY A 11 42.25 -18.19 -1.10
N GLY A 12 42.64 -17.83 0.12
CA GLY A 12 41.89 -18.14 1.36
C GLY A 12 41.15 -16.95 1.98
N GLU A 13 41.73 -15.75 1.91
CA GLU A 13 41.11 -14.53 2.48
C GLU A 13 39.91 -14.04 1.65
N SER A 14 39.97 -14.16 0.32
CA SER A 14 38.88 -13.70 -0.56
C SER A 14 37.60 -14.54 -0.41
N THR A 15 37.73 -15.84 -0.16
CA THR A 15 36.60 -16.77 0.01
C THR A 15 35.96 -16.62 1.40
N ALA A 16 36.77 -16.50 2.46
CA ALA A 16 36.27 -16.31 3.82
C ALA A 16 35.58 -14.94 4.02
N SER A 17 36.11 -13.87 3.41
CA SER A 17 35.43 -12.57 3.40
C SER A 17 34.14 -12.60 2.59
N SER A 18 34.11 -13.30 1.44
CA SER A 18 32.89 -13.46 0.65
C SER A 18 31.84 -14.35 1.34
N GLU A 19 32.24 -15.34 2.14
CA GLU A 19 31.35 -16.20 2.92
C GLU A 19 30.84 -15.51 4.19
N CYS A 20 31.66 -14.70 4.87
CA CYS A 20 31.23 -13.83 5.97
C CYS A 20 30.32 -12.68 5.48
N GLU A 21 30.61 -12.09 4.31
CA GLU A 21 29.72 -11.13 3.66
C GLU A 21 28.43 -11.81 3.19
N SER A 22 28.49 -13.05 2.67
CA SER A 22 27.31 -13.83 2.27
C SER A 22 26.43 -14.18 3.46
N SER A 23 26.99 -14.73 4.54
CA SER A 23 26.25 -15.08 5.77
C SER A 23 25.69 -13.84 6.48
N GLY A 24 26.47 -12.76 6.57
CA GLY A 24 26.00 -11.49 7.09
C GLY A 24 24.92 -10.83 6.22
N CYS A 25 24.93 -11.07 4.91
CA CYS A 25 23.88 -10.62 3.99
C CYS A 25 22.61 -11.46 4.15
N GLU A 26 22.73 -12.78 4.26
CA GLU A 26 21.61 -13.70 4.48
C GLU A 26 20.87 -13.41 5.80
N ASP A 27 21.59 -13.16 6.90
CA ASP A 27 21.00 -12.78 8.19
C ASP A 27 20.29 -11.41 8.13
N ARG A 28 20.85 -10.46 7.39
CA ARG A 28 20.20 -9.15 7.13
C ARG A 28 18.92 -9.31 6.30
N LEU A 29 18.93 -10.14 5.26
CA LEU A 29 17.73 -10.41 4.46
C LEU A 29 16.64 -11.10 5.30
N ALA A 30 17.01 -12.07 6.14
CA ALA A 30 16.08 -12.75 7.03
C ALA A 30 15.45 -11.79 8.05
N SER A 31 16.24 -10.88 8.63
CA SER A 31 15.72 -9.87 9.56
C SER A 31 14.83 -8.82 8.87
N LEU A 32 15.20 -8.34 7.68
CA LEU A 32 14.35 -7.44 6.87
C LEU A 32 13.02 -8.10 6.48
N ARG A 33 13.03 -9.39 6.13
CA ARG A 33 11.82 -10.16 5.84
C ARG A 33 10.89 -10.26 7.06
N ARG A 34 11.44 -10.53 8.25
CA ARG A 34 10.67 -10.54 9.51
C ARG A 34 10.10 -9.16 9.82
N LEU A 35 10.88 -8.11 9.60
CA LEU A 35 10.43 -6.73 9.76
C LEU A 35 9.29 -6.39 8.79
N ALA A 36 9.40 -6.80 7.51
CA ALA A 36 8.34 -6.61 6.52
C ALA A 36 7.04 -7.33 6.93
N LEU A 37 7.14 -8.57 7.44
CA LEU A 37 5.98 -9.29 7.97
C LEU A 37 5.36 -8.59 9.17
N LEU A 38 6.18 -8.14 10.13
CA LEU A 38 5.71 -7.44 11.32
C LEU A 38 5.03 -6.11 10.94
N VAL A 39 5.67 -5.30 10.11
CA VAL A 39 5.12 -4.02 9.63
C VAL A 39 3.82 -4.25 8.87
N SER A 40 3.74 -5.28 8.02
CA SER A 40 2.51 -5.60 7.29
C SER A 40 1.41 -6.06 8.23
N ALA A 41 1.71 -6.89 9.24
CA ALA A 41 0.74 -7.33 10.24
C ALA A 41 0.21 -6.15 11.09
N VAL A 42 1.10 -5.28 11.56
CA VAL A 42 0.72 -4.06 12.28
C VAL A 42 -0.12 -3.15 11.39
N SER A 43 0.27 -2.97 10.13
CA SER A 43 -0.48 -2.17 9.15
C SER A 43 -1.89 -2.72 8.92
N ILE A 44 -2.05 -4.04 8.81
CA ILE A 44 -3.36 -4.68 8.64
C ILE A 44 -4.29 -4.32 9.80
N VAL A 45 -3.83 -4.49 11.04
CA VAL A 45 -4.64 -4.19 12.23
C VAL A 45 -4.96 -2.69 12.32
N ALA A 46 -3.96 -1.84 12.12
CA ALA A 46 -4.13 -0.39 12.18
C ALA A 46 -5.09 0.13 11.11
N THR A 47 -4.90 -0.28 9.85
CA THR A 47 -5.72 0.18 8.72
C THR A 47 -7.13 -0.39 8.76
N ALA A 48 -7.32 -1.63 9.21
CA ALA A 48 -8.65 -2.18 9.44
C ALA A 48 -9.41 -1.39 10.52
N GLY A 49 -8.75 -1.05 11.63
CA GLY A 49 -9.34 -0.22 12.69
C GLY A 49 -9.73 1.19 12.21
N MET A 50 -8.83 1.85 11.49
CA MET A 50 -9.09 3.17 10.89
C MET A 50 -10.22 3.11 9.85
N GLY A 51 -10.25 2.07 9.01
CA GLY A 51 -11.29 1.86 8.01
C GLY A 51 -12.66 1.66 8.64
N ALA A 52 -12.75 0.87 9.71
CA ALA A 52 -13.99 0.67 10.46
C ALA A 52 -14.50 1.99 11.08
N ALA A 53 -13.61 2.74 11.75
CA ALA A 53 -13.95 4.03 12.32
C ALA A 53 -14.44 5.01 11.24
N ALA A 54 -13.72 5.13 10.13
CA ALA A 54 -14.07 6.01 9.02
C ALA A 54 -15.37 5.58 8.32
N PHE A 55 -15.64 4.28 8.21
CA PHE A 55 -16.90 3.78 7.67
C PHE A 55 -18.09 4.20 8.53
N VAL A 56 -17.98 4.05 9.86
CA VAL A 56 -19.00 4.52 10.80
C VAL A 56 -19.22 6.02 10.64
N VAL A 57 -18.15 6.82 10.57
CA VAL A 57 -18.25 8.27 10.34
C VAL A 57 -18.93 8.59 9.01
N SER A 58 -18.59 7.86 7.94
CA SER A 58 -19.19 8.07 6.62
C SER A 58 -20.70 7.85 6.64
N VAL A 59 -21.19 6.84 7.36
CA VAL A 59 -22.63 6.57 7.47
C VAL A 59 -23.32 7.65 8.30
N LEU A 60 -22.72 8.05 9.44
CA LEU A 60 -23.32 9.05 10.33
C LEU A 60 -23.36 10.45 9.70
N GLN A 61 -22.29 10.86 9.00
CA GLN A 61 -22.16 12.21 8.45
C GLN A 61 -22.44 12.30 6.94
N LYS A 62 -22.79 11.18 6.30
CA LYS A 62 -23.02 11.06 4.84
C LYS A 62 -21.86 11.64 4.00
N SER A 63 -20.63 11.58 4.51
CA SER A 63 -19.44 12.12 3.84
C SER A 63 -18.91 11.13 2.79
N ALA A 64 -18.69 11.64 1.58
CA ALA A 64 -18.05 10.93 0.48
C ALA A 64 -16.54 10.83 0.70
N ALA A 65 -15.90 11.85 1.27
CA ALA A 65 -14.49 11.83 1.63
C ALA A 65 -14.18 10.73 2.66
N ALA A 66 -14.94 10.65 3.75
CA ALA A 66 -14.79 9.62 4.78
C ALA A 66 -15.05 8.22 4.21
N PHE A 67 -15.98 8.11 3.26
CA PHE A 67 -16.22 6.85 2.55
C PHE A 67 -15.01 6.42 1.72
N ALA A 68 -14.45 7.34 0.93
CA ALA A 68 -13.27 7.10 0.10
C ALA A 68 -12.07 6.69 0.96
N PHE A 69 -11.87 7.34 2.11
CA PHE A 69 -10.86 6.96 3.07
C PHE A 69 -11.09 5.56 3.64
N ALA A 70 -12.34 5.21 4.01
CA ALA A 70 -12.66 3.87 4.51
C ALA A 70 -12.41 2.77 3.46
N VAL A 71 -12.83 2.97 2.22
CA VAL A 71 -12.52 2.05 1.11
C VAL A 71 -11.02 1.98 0.87
N GLY A 72 -10.31 3.12 0.93
CA GLY A 72 -8.87 3.18 0.81
C GLY A 72 -8.13 2.39 1.89
N ALA A 73 -8.64 2.42 3.13
CA ALA A 73 -8.11 1.63 4.22
C ALA A 73 -8.31 0.12 3.99
N VAL A 74 -9.46 -0.30 3.46
CA VAL A 74 -9.69 -1.70 3.06
C VAL A 74 -8.72 -2.13 1.95
N LEU A 75 -8.52 -1.28 0.94
CA LEU A 75 -7.53 -1.53 -0.11
C LEU A 75 -6.10 -1.64 0.46
N ASP A 76 -5.76 -0.81 1.45
CA ASP A 76 -4.47 -0.87 2.16
C ASP A 76 -4.28 -2.18 2.93
N THR A 77 -5.36 -2.64 3.56
CA THR A 77 -5.34 -3.93 4.24
C THR A 77 -5.13 -5.06 3.24
N LEU A 78 -5.80 -5.03 2.08
CA LEU A 78 -5.64 -6.04 1.04
C LEU A 78 -4.23 -6.04 0.43
N THR A 79 -3.65 -4.86 0.15
CA THR A 79 -2.26 -4.74 -0.32
C THR A 79 -1.29 -5.30 0.72
N SER A 80 -1.48 -4.96 2.00
CA SER A 80 -0.67 -5.44 3.11
C SER A 80 -0.78 -6.95 3.32
N VAL A 81 -1.96 -7.55 3.12
CA VAL A 81 -2.15 -9.02 3.18
C VAL A 81 -1.41 -9.72 2.05
N VAL A 82 -1.49 -9.21 0.82
CA VAL A 82 -0.76 -9.77 -0.34
C VAL A 82 0.75 -9.71 -0.10
N VAL A 83 1.23 -8.60 0.47
CA VAL A 83 2.62 -8.44 0.89
C VAL A 83 2.99 -9.44 1.98
N ALA A 84 2.22 -9.53 3.07
CA ALA A 84 2.50 -10.44 4.16
C ALA A 84 2.54 -11.89 3.67
N TRP A 85 1.60 -12.26 2.79
CA TRP A 85 1.56 -13.57 2.15
C TRP A 85 2.82 -13.85 1.31
N ARG A 86 3.27 -12.87 0.51
CA ARG A 86 4.51 -12.96 -0.29
C ARG A 86 5.73 -13.22 0.58
N PHE A 87 5.86 -12.53 1.70
CA PHE A 87 7.00 -12.69 2.60
C PHE A 87 6.83 -13.83 3.61
N SER A 88 5.66 -14.46 3.75
CA SER A 88 5.43 -15.53 4.72
C SER A 88 5.82 -16.92 4.20
N LYS A 89 5.68 -17.20 2.89
CA LYS A 89 6.02 -18.52 2.33
C LYS A 89 7.49 -18.62 1.92
N VAL A 90 8.24 -19.52 2.55
CA VAL A 90 9.67 -19.75 2.27
C VAL A 90 9.88 -20.72 1.11
N GLU A 91 8.89 -21.56 0.80
CA GLU A 91 9.05 -22.64 -0.19
C GLU A 91 7.89 -22.65 -1.19
N VAL A 92 8.23 -22.87 -2.46
CA VAL A 92 7.39 -22.95 -3.68
C VAL A 92 6.90 -21.60 -4.26
N PRO A 93 7.69 -20.94 -5.12
CA PRO A 93 7.24 -19.82 -5.93
C PRO A 93 6.43 -20.36 -7.12
N SER A 94 5.13 -20.61 -6.94
CA SER A 94 4.28 -20.70 -8.12
C SER A 94 4.10 -19.27 -8.65
N SER A 95 4.99 -18.82 -9.53
CA SER A 95 4.95 -17.52 -10.21
C SER A 95 3.51 -17.16 -10.66
N ARG A 96 2.74 -18.16 -11.08
CA ARG A 96 1.32 -18.05 -11.44
C ARG A 96 0.39 -17.47 -10.35
N ARG A 97 0.52 -17.91 -9.09
CA ARG A 97 -0.37 -17.49 -7.98
C ARG A 97 -0.07 -16.07 -7.51
N GLU A 98 1.20 -15.65 -7.59
CA GLU A 98 1.60 -14.27 -7.27
C GLU A 98 0.98 -13.28 -8.26
N HIS A 99 1.05 -13.58 -9.56
CA HIS A 99 0.42 -12.75 -10.60
C HIS A 99 -1.11 -12.75 -10.47
N GLY A 100 -1.72 -13.89 -10.12
CA GLY A 100 -3.15 -13.98 -9.85
C GLY A 100 -3.60 -13.07 -8.70
N ALA A 101 -2.86 -13.06 -7.59
CA ALA A 101 -3.15 -12.19 -6.45
C ALA A 101 -3.00 -10.69 -6.80
N CYS A 102 -1.94 -10.30 -7.51
CA CYS A 102 -1.75 -8.93 -7.99
C CYS A 102 -2.83 -8.49 -8.98
N MET A 103 -3.27 -9.39 -9.87
CA MET A 103 -4.36 -9.10 -10.80
C MET A 103 -5.70 -8.94 -10.08
N ALA A 104 -6.00 -9.82 -9.11
CA ALA A 104 -7.18 -9.70 -8.27
C ALA A 104 -7.18 -8.38 -7.49
N LEU A 105 -6.03 -7.98 -6.93
CA LEU A 105 -5.85 -6.70 -6.25
C LEU A 105 -6.14 -5.52 -7.20
N GLY A 106 -5.58 -5.54 -8.41
CA GLY A 106 -5.88 -4.55 -9.44
C GLY A 106 -7.38 -4.45 -9.76
N ALA A 107 -8.06 -5.59 -9.91
CA ALA A 107 -9.51 -5.62 -10.15
C ALA A 107 -10.31 -5.02 -8.98
N VAL A 108 -9.95 -5.33 -7.73
CA VAL A 108 -10.60 -4.75 -6.55
C VAL A 108 -10.40 -3.22 -6.51
N PHE A 109 -9.20 -2.73 -6.83
CA PHE A 109 -8.95 -1.28 -6.92
C PHE A 109 -9.86 -0.59 -7.96
N LEU A 110 -10.06 -1.22 -9.12
CA LEU A 110 -10.95 -0.69 -10.17
C LEU A 110 -12.42 -0.64 -9.70
N VAL A 111 -12.90 -1.73 -9.11
CA VAL A 111 -14.28 -1.80 -8.59
C VAL A 111 -14.50 -0.78 -7.47
N SER A 112 -13.57 -0.72 -6.52
CA SER A 112 -13.58 0.25 -5.42
C SER A 112 -13.56 1.69 -5.93
N SER A 113 -12.72 2.00 -6.92
CA SER A 113 -12.65 3.32 -7.55
C SER A 113 -13.99 3.74 -8.16
N ALA A 114 -14.63 2.84 -8.92
CA ALA A 114 -15.94 3.10 -9.50
C ALA A 114 -17.00 3.39 -8.44
N PHE A 115 -16.98 2.63 -7.32
CA PHE A 115 -17.92 2.82 -6.22
C PHE A 115 -17.71 4.16 -5.49
N ILE A 116 -16.46 4.53 -5.23
CA ILE A 116 -16.12 5.83 -4.66
C ILE A 116 -16.58 6.96 -5.59
N ALA A 117 -16.24 6.88 -6.88
CA ALA A 117 -16.60 7.90 -7.86
C ALA A 117 -18.13 8.07 -7.97
N ALA A 118 -18.89 6.97 -7.98
CA ALA A 118 -20.35 7.00 -7.99
C ALA A 118 -20.91 7.69 -6.73
N LYS A 119 -20.42 7.33 -5.54
CA LYS A 119 -20.86 7.96 -4.28
C LYS A 119 -20.49 9.43 -4.23
N SER A 120 -19.28 9.79 -4.66
CA SER A 120 -18.83 11.18 -4.74
C SER A 120 -19.69 11.99 -5.71
N ALA A 121 -19.95 11.49 -6.92
CA ALA A 121 -20.81 12.17 -7.89
C ALA A 121 -22.22 12.40 -7.34
N PHE A 122 -22.79 11.40 -6.65
CA PHE A 122 -24.07 11.53 -5.98
C PHE A 122 -24.06 12.60 -4.88
N GLY A 123 -22.97 12.69 -4.10
CA GLY A 123 -22.76 13.74 -3.10
C GLY A 123 -22.70 15.16 -3.70
N LEU A 124 -22.12 15.32 -4.90
CA LEU A 124 -22.16 16.60 -5.63
C LEU A 124 -23.61 16.99 -5.99
N VAL A 125 -24.40 16.03 -6.48
CA VAL A 125 -25.79 16.28 -6.90
C VAL A 125 -26.68 16.65 -5.72
N GLN A 126 -26.52 15.96 -4.58
CA GLN A 126 -27.34 16.20 -3.39
C GLN A 126 -26.91 17.43 -2.57
N ARG A 127 -25.81 18.11 -2.93
CA ARG A 127 -25.23 19.23 -2.16
C ARG A 127 -25.14 18.90 -0.66
N SER A 128 -24.79 17.66 -0.34
CA SER A 128 -24.73 17.19 1.04
C SER A 128 -23.57 17.88 1.74
N GLN A 129 -23.87 18.91 2.54
CA GLN A 129 -22.87 19.48 3.44
C GLN A 129 -22.55 18.45 4.53
N PRO A 130 -21.28 18.03 4.68
CA PRO A 130 -20.88 17.22 5.80
C PRO A 130 -21.16 18.02 7.08
N GLN A 131 -21.88 17.43 8.02
CA GLN A 131 -21.96 17.97 9.37
C GLN A 131 -20.59 17.75 10.02
N GLY A 132 -19.66 18.67 9.78
CA GLY A 132 -18.30 18.63 10.31
C GLY A 132 -18.33 18.58 11.83
N GLY A 133 -18.14 17.38 12.38
CA GLY A 133 -18.10 17.14 13.81
C GLY A 133 -16.65 17.02 14.32
N VAL A 134 -16.42 17.39 15.58
CA VAL A 134 -15.14 17.21 16.28
C VAL A 134 -14.59 15.78 16.12
N PHE A 135 -15.49 14.80 16.04
CA PHE A 135 -15.13 13.39 15.82
C PHE A 135 -14.45 13.14 14.46
N LEU A 136 -14.95 13.73 13.37
CA LEU A 136 -14.32 13.62 12.04
C LEU A 136 -12.93 14.24 12.05
N HIS A 137 -12.77 15.39 12.71
CA HIS A 137 -11.49 16.07 12.86
C HIS A 137 -10.46 15.17 13.58
N VAL A 138 -10.78 14.67 14.78
CA VAL A 138 -9.87 13.81 15.56
C VAL A 138 -9.51 12.53 14.80
N VAL A 139 -10.49 11.85 14.21
CA VAL A 139 -10.26 10.62 13.44
C VAL A 139 -9.37 10.88 12.22
N SER A 140 -9.60 12.00 11.51
CA SER A 140 -8.78 12.37 10.34
C SER A 140 -7.34 12.73 10.70
N VAL A 141 -7.11 13.47 11.79
CA VAL A 141 -5.74 13.79 12.27
C VAL A 141 -4.98 12.52 12.66
N LEU A 142 -5.61 11.65 13.47
CA LEU A 142 -4.99 10.38 13.87
C LEU A 142 -4.68 9.49 12.66
N SER A 143 -5.62 9.42 11.71
CA SER A 143 -5.45 8.66 10.49
C SER A 143 -4.33 9.22 9.61
N ALA A 144 -4.22 10.54 9.47
CA ALA A 144 -3.15 11.18 8.70
C ALA A 144 -1.77 10.82 9.24
N ILE A 145 -1.59 10.91 10.57
CA ILE A 145 -0.33 10.58 11.23
C ILE A 145 0.00 9.08 11.07
N LEU A 146 -0.97 8.20 11.39
CA LEU A 146 -0.76 6.75 11.30
C LEU A 146 -0.46 6.31 9.87
N CYS A 147 -1.23 6.75 8.88
CA CYS A 147 -1.00 6.41 7.48
C CYS A 147 0.32 6.97 6.95
N ALA A 148 0.74 8.17 7.37
CA ALA A 148 2.02 8.73 6.98
C ALA A 148 3.20 7.92 7.54
N VAL A 149 3.15 7.55 8.82
CA VAL A 149 4.16 6.69 9.45
C VAL A 149 4.23 5.32 8.76
N LEU A 150 3.08 4.69 8.50
CA LEU A 150 3.00 3.42 7.78
C LEU A 150 3.57 3.53 6.36
N ALA A 151 3.23 4.59 5.62
CA ALA A 151 3.76 4.82 4.29
C ALA A 151 5.29 4.93 4.28
N LEU A 152 5.86 5.69 5.22
CA LEU A 152 7.32 5.82 5.35
C LEU A 152 7.98 4.47 5.65
N LEU A 153 7.47 3.72 6.62
CA LEU A 153 8.00 2.38 6.94
C LEU A 153 7.93 1.46 5.72
N LYS A 154 6.78 1.39 5.04
CA LYS A 154 6.59 0.57 3.83
C LYS A 154 7.52 0.99 2.69
N PHE A 155 7.76 2.29 2.49
CA PHE A 155 8.71 2.76 1.48
C PHE A 155 10.16 2.38 1.81
N LEU A 156 10.58 2.56 3.06
CA LEU A 156 11.93 2.20 3.53
C LEU A 156 12.21 0.70 3.38
N LEU A 157 11.24 -0.13 3.79
CA LEU A 157 11.34 -1.57 3.60
C LEU A 157 11.25 -1.97 2.12
N GLY A 158 10.48 -1.23 1.32
CA GLY A 158 10.28 -1.50 -0.10
C GLY A 158 11.53 -1.24 -0.92
N THR A 159 12.27 -0.18 -0.59
CA THR A 159 13.58 0.11 -1.17
C THR A 159 14.63 -0.87 -0.67
N ALA A 160 14.67 -1.17 0.62
CA ALA A 160 15.63 -2.13 1.19
C ALA A 160 15.48 -3.55 0.62
N LEU A 161 14.25 -4.02 0.39
CA LEU A 161 13.95 -5.34 -0.15
C LEU A 161 13.79 -5.35 -1.68
N SER A 162 13.91 -4.20 -2.35
CA SER A 162 13.63 -4.01 -3.80
C SER A 162 12.28 -4.61 -4.23
N SER A 163 11.27 -4.55 -3.34
CA SER A 163 9.99 -5.23 -3.52
C SER A 163 8.92 -4.28 -4.02
N ARG A 164 8.53 -4.48 -5.29
CA ARG A 164 7.47 -3.68 -5.94
C ARG A 164 6.11 -3.80 -5.26
N ALA A 165 5.80 -4.96 -4.67
CA ALA A 165 4.56 -5.14 -3.91
C ALA A 165 4.52 -4.22 -2.68
N LEU A 166 5.65 -4.13 -1.96
CA LEU A 166 5.78 -3.24 -0.80
C LEU A 166 5.72 -1.76 -1.19
N THR A 167 6.35 -1.39 -2.31
CA THR A 167 6.28 -0.02 -2.83
C THR A 167 4.84 0.37 -3.16
N THR A 168 4.05 -0.55 -3.75
CA THR A 168 2.65 -0.28 -4.09
C THR A 168 1.79 -0.14 -2.84
N ASP A 169 2.03 -0.98 -1.83
CA ASP A 169 1.39 -0.87 -0.50
C ASP A 169 1.73 0.47 0.18
N GLY A 170 2.99 0.92 0.09
CA GLY A 170 3.40 2.25 0.57
C GLY A 170 2.69 3.41 -0.14
N TRP A 171 2.53 3.34 -1.47
CA TRP A 171 1.75 4.33 -2.23
C TRP A 171 0.28 4.38 -1.81
N ASN A 172 -0.32 3.22 -1.51
CA ASN A 172 -1.69 3.17 -1.03
C ASN A 172 -1.83 3.85 0.35
N SER A 173 -0.92 3.56 1.28
CA SER A 173 -0.90 4.22 2.59
C SER A 173 -0.67 5.72 2.47
N LEU A 174 0.19 6.15 1.54
CA LEU A 174 0.43 7.57 1.27
C LEU A 174 -0.83 8.27 0.73
N ALA A 175 -1.56 7.65 -0.19
CA ALA A 175 -2.82 8.20 -0.68
C ALA A 175 -3.84 8.36 0.46
N GLY A 176 -3.92 7.39 1.37
CA GLY A 176 -4.71 7.49 2.60
C GLY A 176 -4.26 8.65 3.51
N ALA A 177 -2.96 8.86 3.69
CA ALA A 177 -2.42 9.94 4.50
C ALA A 177 -2.74 11.33 3.92
N VAL A 178 -2.53 11.51 2.61
CA VAL A 178 -2.86 12.75 1.88
C VAL A 178 -4.35 13.04 1.96
N MET A 179 -5.19 12.01 1.80
CA MET A 179 -6.63 12.15 1.92
C MET A 179 -7.05 12.57 3.32
N ALA A 180 -6.53 11.91 4.35
CA ALA A 180 -6.83 12.23 5.74
C ALA A 180 -6.41 13.68 6.08
N LEU A 181 -5.23 14.12 5.61
CA LEU A 181 -4.78 15.50 5.76
C LEU A 181 -5.70 16.49 5.03
N ALA A 182 -6.13 16.16 3.81
CA ALA A 182 -7.06 16.98 3.05
C ALA A 182 -8.43 17.09 3.73
N MET A 183 -8.88 16.04 4.42
CA MET A 183 -10.09 16.06 5.24
C MET A 183 -9.94 16.99 6.45
N VAL A 184 -8.79 16.99 7.14
CA VAL A 184 -8.51 17.94 8.23
C VAL A 184 -8.66 19.38 7.74
N VAL A 185 -8.00 19.69 6.61
CA VAL A 185 -8.06 21.00 5.97
C VAL A 185 -9.50 21.35 5.58
N ALA A 186 -10.26 20.42 4.99
CA ALA A 186 -11.66 20.64 4.63
C ALA A 186 -12.53 20.93 5.85
N VAL A 187 -12.35 20.22 6.97
CA VAL A 187 -13.09 20.45 8.22
C VAL A 187 -12.77 21.83 8.79
N ASP A 188 -11.53 22.30 8.70
CA ASP A 188 -11.15 23.62 9.19
C ASP A 188 -11.64 24.76 8.29
N LEU A 189 -11.68 24.55 6.97
CA LEU A 189 -12.12 25.57 6.01
C LEU A 189 -13.64 25.68 5.90
N THR A 190 -14.39 24.59 6.06
CA THR A 190 -15.84 24.54 5.85
C THR A 190 -16.62 25.54 6.74
N PRO A 191 -16.31 25.68 8.06
CA PRO A 191 -16.97 26.68 8.90
C PRO A 191 -16.69 28.13 8.49
N ARG A 192 -15.54 28.39 7.86
CA ARG A 192 -15.12 29.74 7.43
C ARG A 192 -15.69 30.12 6.06
N HIS A 193 -15.97 29.13 5.22
CA HIS A 193 -16.46 29.32 3.85
C HIS A 193 -17.61 28.35 3.51
N PRO A 194 -18.88 28.72 3.76
CA PRO A 194 -20.03 27.85 3.46
C PRO A 194 -20.19 27.52 1.96
N ALA A 195 -19.51 28.26 1.07
CA ALA A 195 -19.44 27.96 -0.36
C ALA A 195 -18.59 26.71 -0.69
N ALA A 196 -17.85 26.17 0.28
CA ALA A 196 -16.93 25.03 0.10
C ALA A 196 -17.63 23.64 0.15
N TRP A 197 -18.93 23.59 -0.09
CA TRP A 197 -19.75 22.36 -0.04
C TRP A 197 -19.26 21.24 -0.97
N PHE A 198 -18.54 21.57 -2.04
CA PHE A 198 -18.00 20.61 -2.99
C PHE A 198 -16.68 19.94 -2.53
N LEU A 199 -16.03 20.44 -1.47
CA LEU A 199 -14.73 19.93 -1.02
C LEU A 199 -14.77 18.44 -0.72
N ASP A 200 -15.70 18.00 0.13
CA ASP A 200 -15.84 16.60 0.54
C ASP A 200 -15.98 15.65 -0.67
N ALA A 201 -16.85 16.02 -1.59
CA ALA A 201 -17.13 15.21 -2.76
C ALA A 201 -15.96 15.24 -3.77
N SER A 202 -15.27 16.38 -3.90
CA SER A 202 -14.08 16.52 -4.73
C SER A 202 -12.89 15.70 -4.20
N LEU A 203 -12.72 15.63 -2.87
CA LEU A 203 -11.68 14.82 -2.24
C LEU A 203 -11.95 13.32 -2.45
N GLY A 204 -13.20 12.90 -2.28
CA GLY A 204 -13.59 11.52 -2.59
C GLY A 204 -13.36 11.18 -4.07
N LEU A 205 -13.69 12.09 -4.99
CA LEU A 205 -13.47 11.89 -6.43
C LEU A 205 -11.98 11.82 -6.76
N ALA A 206 -11.15 12.69 -6.17
CA ALA A 206 -9.70 12.68 -6.34
C ALA A 206 -9.10 11.34 -5.89
N MET A 207 -9.56 10.79 -4.76
CA MET A 207 -9.14 9.45 -4.31
C MET A 207 -9.62 8.34 -5.22
N GLY A 208 -10.85 8.43 -5.75
CA GLY A 208 -11.34 7.51 -6.77
C GLY A 208 -10.41 7.48 -7.99
N VAL A 209 -9.99 8.64 -8.49
CA VAL A 209 -9.05 8.74 -9.62
C VAL A 209 -7.66 8.19 -9.26
N ALA A 210 -7.17 8.44 -8.05
CA ALA A 210 -5.91 7.89 -7.57
C ALA A 210 -5.93 6.35 -7.57
N PHE A 211 -6.99 5.73 -7.01
CA PHE A 211 -7.14 4.28 -7.01
C PHE A 211 -7.39 3.70 -8.40
N LEU A 212 -8.08 4.42 -9.29
CA LEU A 212 -8.23 4.02 -10.69
C LEU A 212 -6.85 3.89 -11.34
N THR A 213 -6.02 4.91 -11.16
CA THR A 213 -4.67 4.97 -11.74
C THR A 213 -3.78 3.86 -11.19
N LEU A 214 -3.82 3.61 -9.87
CA LEU A 214 -3.09 2.51 -9.22
C LEU A 214 -3.58 1.14 -9.71
N GLY A 215 -4.90 0.94 -9.82
CA GLY A 215 -5.50 -0.29 -10.30
C GLY A 215 -5.13 -0.61 -11.75
N ILE A 216 -5.24 0.37 -12.66
CA ILE A 216 -4.82 0.22 -14.06
C ILE A 216 -3.34 -0.11 -14.14
N ARG A 217 -2.49 0.64 -13.41
CA ARG A 217 -1.04 0.41 -13.38
C ARG A 217 -0.72 -1.00 -12.92
N LEU A 218 -1.33 -1.46 -11.82
CA LEU A 218 -1.18 -2.82 -11.30
C LEU A 218 -1.59 -3.88 -12.33
N LEU A 219 -2.70 -3.68 -13.02
CA LEU A 219 -3.24 -4.62 -14.00
C LEU A 219 -2.32 -4.73 -15.22
N VAL A 220 -1.93 -3.60 -15.81
CA VAL A 220 -1.05 -3.54 -16.99
C VAL A 220 0.29 -4.22 -16.72
N TYR A 221 0.84 -4.11 -15.50
CA TYR A 221 2.08 -4.80 -15.16
C TYR A 221 1.92 -6.30 -14.86
N SER A 222 0.75 -6.72 -14.39
CA SER A 222 0.51 -8.10 -13.97
C SER A 222 0.08 -9.01 -15.13
N VAL A 223 -0.68 -8.48 -16.09
CA VAL A 223 -1.27 -9.25 -17.21
C VAL A 223 -0.23 -9.88 -18.16
N PRO A 224 0.80 -9.16 -18.66
CA PRO A 224 1.78 -9.75 -19.57
C PRO A 224 2.61 -10.84 -18.91
N ARG A 225 2.98 -10.65 -17.63
CA ARG A 225 3.76 -11.63 -16.88
C ARG A 225 2.96 -12.88 -16.54
N TRP A 226 1.67 -12.72 -16.25
CA TRP A 226 0.75 -13.86 -16.09
C TRP A 226 0.67 -14.67 -17.38
N ARG A 227 0.44 -14.01 -18.55
CA ARG A 227 0.42 -14.69 -19.85
C ARG A 227 1.72 -15.43 -20.16
N ALA A 228 2.87 -14.81 -19.86
CA ALA A 228 4.16 -15.47 -20.03
C ALA A 228 4.28 -16.74 -19.17
N SER A 229 3.87 -16.70 -17.89
CA SER A 229 3.89 -17.89 -17.02
C SER A 229 3.00 -19.04 -17.49
N VAL A 230 1.88 -18.74 -18.17
CA VAL A 230 1.00 -19.75 -18.76
C VAL A 230 1.71 -20.45 -19.92
N HIS A 231 2.43 -19.70 -20.78
CA HIS A 231 3.10 -20.25 -21.95
C HIS A 231 4.28 -21.19 -21.65
N TYR A 232 4.97 -21.04 -20.51
CA TYR A 232 6.07 -21.94 -20.14
C TYR A 232 5.59 -23.33 -19.67
N GLU A 233 4.34 -23.46 -19.22
CA GLU A 233 3.76 -24.75 -18.81
C GLU A 233 3.18 -25.54 -19.99
N GLU A 234 2.98 -24.90 -21.15
CA GLU A 234 2.44 -25.54 -22.37
C GLU A 234 3.52 -26.05 -23.32
N LEU A 235 4.81 -25.87 -22.98
CA LEU A 235 5.92 -26.48 -23.70
C LEU A 235 6.15 -27.90 -23.15
N PRO A 236 5.85 -28.96 -23.93
CA PRO A 236 6.02 -30.34 -23.51
C PRO A 236 7.49 -30.77 -23.34
#